data_AF-A0A9K3NTZ7-F1
#
_entry.id   AF-A0A9K3NTZ7-F1
#
_cell.length_a   1.000
_cell.length_b   1.000
_cell.length_c   1.000
_cell.angle_alpha   90.00
_cell.angle_beta   90.00
_cell.angle_gamma   90.00
#
_symmetry.space_group_name_H-M   'P 1'
#
loop_
_entity.id
_entity.type
_entity.pdbx_description
1 polymer ?
#
loop_
_entity_poly.entity_id
_entity_poly.type
_entity_poly.pdbx_seq_one_letter_code
_entity_poly.pdbx_strand_id
1 'polypeptide(L)'
;MLTRCDGEMVELYAQVSELMLAKQWFLTEGIAWVVKLVHQSPELEKVVANLVNSVNVVGVNEGIKQGFKAALGSVRSVEEVPGYDEGAQDALDTAVKAFDDLHISVLGKVADLMDKPLSVIQ
;
A
#
# COMPACT_ATOMS: atom_id res chain seq x y z
N MET A 1 43.25 -38.51 -2.63
CA MET A 1 42.92 -37.28 -3.38
C MET A 1 41.51 -37.31 -3.97
N LEU A 2 41.00 -38.46 -4.43
CA LEU A 2 39.62 -38.60 -4.95
C LEU A 2 38.51 -38.30 -3.93
N THR A 3 38.66 -38.73 -2.67
CA THR A 3 37.63 -38.55 -1.61
C THR A 3 37.37 -37.11 -1.18
N ARG A 4 38.30 -36.19 -1.43
CA ARG A 4 38.17 -34.79 -1.01
C ARG A 4 37.38 -33.96 -2.04
N CYS A 5 37.55 -34.24 -3.33
CA CYS A 5 36.74 -33.64 -4.39
C CYS A 5 35.27 -34.09 -4.32
N ASP A 6 35.02 -35.34 -3.92
CA ASP A 6 33.66 -35.86 -3.74
C ASP A 6 32.93 -35.19 -2.56
N GLY A 7 33.66 -34.91 -1.46
CA GLY A 7 33.11 -34.19 -0.31
C GLY A 7 32.75 -32.74 -0.62
N GLU A 8 33.64 -32.01 -1.31
CA GLU A 8 33.39 -30.63 -1.75
C GLU A 8 32.22 -30.54 -2.75
N MET A 9 32.07 -31.52 -3.65
CA MET A 9 30.93 -31.60 -4.57
C MET A 9 29.59 -31.84 -3.85
N VAL A 10 29.57 -32.70 -2.82
CA VAL A 10 28.36 -32.95 -2.03
C VAL A 10 27.94 -31.70 -1.25
N GLU A 11 28.89 -30.97 -0.69
CA GLU A 11 28.64 -29.73 0.04
C GLU A 11 28.09 -28.63 -0.87
N LEU A 12 28.68 -28.46 -2.06
CA LEU A 12 28.20 -27.52 -3.07
C LEU A 12 26.77 -27.89 -3.56
N TYR A 13 26.49 -29.18 -3.73
CA TYR A 13 25.16 -29.63 -4.16
C TYR A 13 24.09 -29.38 -3.09
N ALA A 14 24.43 -29.56 -1.81
CA ALA A 14 23.56 -29.24 -0.69
C ALA A 14 23.25 -27.74 -0.64
N GLN A 15 24.26 -26.89 -0.78
CA GLN A 15 24.09 -25.43 -0.83
C GLN A 15 23.19 -25.00 -1.99
N VAL A 16 23.42 -25.53 -3.20
CA VAL A 16 22.58 -25.23 -4.38
C VAL A 16 21.14 -25.68 -4.17
N SER A 17 20.93 -26.84 -3.54
CA SER A 17 19.59 -27.35 -3.25
C SER A 17 18.84 -26.48 -2.23
N GLU A 18 19.52 -26.02 -1.16
CA GLU A 18 18.95 -25.06 -0.20
C GLU A 18 18.60 -23.73 -0.88
N LEU A 19 19.48 -23.22 -1.74
CA LEU A 19 19.24 -22.01 -2.54
C LEU A 19 18.00 -22.16 -3.45
N MET A 20 17.81 -23.31 -4.09
CA MET A 20 16.64 -23.58 -4.91
C MET A 20 15.35 -23.66 -4.10
N LEU A 21 15.37 -24.33 -2.94
CA LEU A 21 14.21 -24.44 -2.06
C LEU A 21 13.81 -23.08 -1.47
N ALA A 22 14.78 -22.27 -1.06
CA ALA A 22 14.50 -20.96 -0.51
C ALA A 22 14.00 -19.97 -1.58
N LYS A 23 14.53 -20.05 -2.82
CA LYS A 23 13.98 -19.30 -3.95
C LYS A 23 12.53 -19.70 -4.24
N GLN A 24 12.23 -21.00 -4.25
CA GLN A 24 10.87 -21.50 -4.44
C GLN A 24 9.93 -20.96 -3.35
N TRP A 25 10.36 -21.03 -2.09
CA TRP A 25 9.59 -20.50 -0.96
C TRP A 25 9.33 -19.00 -1.06
N PHE A 26 10.34 -18.20 -1.43
CA PHE A 26 10.16 -16.75 -1.60
C PHE A 26 9.13 -16.42 -2.68
N LEU A 27 9.19 -17.12 -3.82
CA LEU A 27 8.28 -16.90 -4.95
C LEU A 27 6.85 -17.39 -4.70
N THR A 28 6.64 -18.36 -3.80
CA THR A 28 5.29 -18.86 -3.48
C THR A 28 4.72 -18.25 -2.20
N GLU A 29 5.41 -18.43 -1.08
CA GLU A 29 4.95 -18.06 0.26
C GLU A 29 5.40 -16.65 0.66
N GLY A 30 6.62 -16.26 0.25
CA GLY A 30 7.17 -14.93 0.56
C GLY A 30 6.32 -13.79 0.00
N ILE A 31 5.91 -13.88 -1.28
CA ILE A 31 5.03 -12.90 -1.92
C ILE A 31 3.68 -12.81 -1.19
N ALA A 32 3.07 -13.95 -0.85
CA ALA A 32 1.80 -13.99 -0.13
C ALA A 32 1.90 -13.33 1.25
N TRP A 33 3.03 -13.52 1.93
CA TRP A 33 3.31 -12.92 3.23
C TRP A 33 3.47 -11.40 3.14
N VAL A 34 4.21 -10.91 2.12
CA VAL A 34 4.37 -9.47 1.87
C VAL A 34 3.03 -8.81 1.56
N VAL A 35 2.19 -9.43 0.72
CA VAL A 35 0.85 -8.92 0.42
C VAL A 35 -0.03 -8.86 1.68
N LYS A 36 0.04 -9.88 2.55
CA LYS A 36 -0.68 -9.87 3.83
C LYS A 36 -0.22 -8.73 4.75
N LEU A 37 1.09 -8.50 4.83
CA LEU A 37 1.63 -7.41 5.64
C LEU A 37 1.28 -6.02 5.10
N VAL A 38 1.24 -5.85 3.78
CA VAL A 38 0.83 -4.60 3.14
C VAL A 38 -0.59 -4.20 3.54
N HIS A 39 -1.53 -5.16 3.55
CA HIS A 39 -2.92 -4.87 3.94
C HIS A 39 -3.09 -4.59 5.44
N GLN A 40 -2.14 -5.02 6.27
CA GLN A 40 -2.12 -4.79 7.72
C GLN A 40 -1.26 -3.59 8.12
N SER A 41 -0.68 -2.88 7.14
CA SER A 41 0.17 -1.71 7.38
C SER A 41 -0.68 -0.56 7.92
N PRO A 42 -0.38 -0.04 9.12
CA PRO A 42 -1.04 1.14 9.66
C PRO A 42 -0.91 2.36 8.75
N GLU A 43 0.17 2.42 7.95
CA GLU A 43 0.40 3.46 6.95
C GLU A 43 -0.65 3.41 5.83
N LEU A 44 -0.92 2.22 5.28
CA LEU A 44 -1.96 2.04 4.27
C LEU A 44 -3.35 2.26 4.86
N GLU A 45 -3.63 1.72 6.05
CA GLU A 45 -4.91 1.89 6.74
C GLU A 45 -5.24 3.38 6.95
N LYS A 46 -4.28 4.16 7.45
CA LYS A 46 -4.46 5.59 7.69
C LYS A 46 -4.75 6.38 6.42
N VAL A 47 -4.02 6.10 5.34
CA VAL A 47 -4.20 6.83 4.08
C VAL A 47 -5.54 6.47 3.43
N VAL A 48 -5.94 5.21 3.45
CA VAL A 48 -7.26 4.77 2.97
C VAL A 48 -8.38 5.38 3.80
N ALA A 49 -8.25 5.39 5.13
CA ALA A 49 -9.24 6.01 6.02
C ALA A 49 -9.40 7.52 5.73
N ASN A 50 -8.29 8.24 5.54
CA ASN A 50 -8.32 9.66 5.19
C ASN A 50 -9.01 9.89 3.84
N LEU A 51 -8.72 9.07 2.83
CA LEU A 51 -9.37 9.16 1.52
C LEU A 51 -10.88 8.93 1.61
N VAL A 52 -11.31 7.87 2.30
CA VAL A 52 -12.73 7.56 2.49
C VAL A 52 -13.46 8.68 3.22
N ASN A 53 -12.86 9.22 4.28
CA ASN A 53 -13.45 10.33 5.02
C ASN A 53 -13.59 11.58 4.15
N SER A 54 -12.56 11.96 3.38
CA SER A 54 -12.64 13.11 2.48
C SER A 54 -13.68 12.94 1.37
N VAL A 55 -13.79 11.74 0.77
CA VAL A 55 -14.84 11.44 -0.23
C VAL A 55 -16.23 11.59 0.36
N ASN A 56 -16.45 11.09 1.58
CA ASN A 56 -17.74 11.21 2.26
C ASN A 56 -18.12 12.67 2.50
N VAL A 57 -17.18 13.52 2.93
CA VAL A 57 -17.43 14.95 3.14
C VAL A 57 -17.80 15.64 1.82
N VAL A 58 -17.08 15.36 0.73
CA VAL A 58 -17.43 15.89 -0.61
C VAL A 58 -18.82 15.44 -1.05
N GLY A 59 -19.16 14.16 -0.83
CA GLY A 59 -20.48 13.63 -1.14
C GLY A 59 -21.61 14.30 -0.35
N VAL A 60 -21.41 14.53 0.95
CA VAL A 60 -22.36 15.26 1.81
C VAL A 60 -22.55 16.69 1.29
N ASN A 61 -21.46 17.38 0.96
CA ASN A 61 -21.50 18.74 0.41
C ASN A 61 -22.27 18.82 -0.91
N GLU A 62 -22.04 17.88 -1.83
CA GLU A 62 -22.77 17.86 -3.09
C GLU A 62 -24.26 17.59 -2.85
N GLY A 63 -24.59 16.71 -1.90
CA GLY A 63 -25.97 16.50 -1.46
C GLY A 63 -26.64 17.77 -0.93
N ILE A 64 -25.95 18.51 -0.05
CA ILE A 64 -26.41 19.80 0.50
C ILE A 64 -26.64 20.81 -0.63
N LYS A 65 -25.67 20.94 -1.53
CA LYS A 65 -25.73 21.85 -2.68
C LYS A 65 -26.91 21.55 -3.60
N GLN A 66 -27.13 20.29 -3.94
CA GLN A 66 -28.26 19.88 -4.80
C GLN A 66 -29.60 20.08 -4.10
N GLY A 67 -29.71 19.73 -2.81
CA GLY A 67 -30.91 19.98 -2.00
C GLY A 67 -31.24 21.47 -1.90
N PHE A 68 -30.24 22.32 -1.68
CA PHE A 68 -30.40 23.78 -1.61
C PHE A 68 -30.84 24.37 -2.96
N LYS A 69 -30.22 23.95 -4.07
CA LYS A 69 -30.61 24.35 -5.43
C LYS A 69 -32.07 23.98 -5.73
N ALA A 70 -32.49 22.78 -5.34
CA ALA A 70 -33.86 22.31 -5.54
C ALA A 70 -34.88 23.11 -4.69
N ALA A 71 -34.51 23.52 -3.48
CA ALA A 71 -35.41 24.22 -2.56
C ALA A 71 -35.60 25.71 -2.87
N LEU A 72 -34.55 26.41 -3.34
CA LEU A 72 -34.53 27.88 -3.42
C LEU A 72 -34.40 28.45 -4.83
N GLY A 73 -34.40 27.62 -5.88
CA GLY A 73 -34.45 28.12 -7.26
C GLY A 73 -33.27 29.01 -7.67
N SER A 74 -32.08 28.78 -7.10
CA SER A 74 -30.76 29.37 -7.46
C SER A 74 -30.40 30.80 -7.03
N VAL A 75 -31.15 31.45 -6.14
CA VAL A 75 -30.93 32.90 -5.86
C VAL A 75 -29.86 33.21 -4.79
N ARG A 76 -29.35 32.22 -4.06
CA ARG A 76 -28.33 32.42 -2.99
C ARG A 76 -27.07 31.60 -3.22
N SER A 77 -25.93 32.12 -2.73
CA SER A 77 -24.67 31.39 -2.78
C SER A 77 -24.74 30.11 -1.93
N VAL A 78 -24.14 29.05 -2.44
CA VAL A 78 -24.05 27.73 -1.76
C VAL A 78 -23.08 27.80 -0.57
N GLU A 79 -22.13 28.74 -0.60
CA GLU A 79 -21.19 29.03 0.50
C GLU A 79 -21.90 29.46 1.80
N GLU A 80 -23.11 30.01 1.71
CA GLU A 80 -23.91 30.43 2.88
C GLU A 80 -24.78 29.30 3.46
N VAL A 81 -24.69 28.09 2.92
CA VAL A 81 -25.57 26.98 3.32
C VAL A 81 -25.05 26.34 4.61
N PRO A 82 -25.89 26.23 5.67
CA PRO A 82 -25.49 25.60 6.91
C PRO A 82 -24.98 24.17 6.69
N GLY A 83 -23.77 23.89 7.17
CA GLY A 83 -23.13 22.57 7.06
C GLY A 83 -22.38 22.31 5.76
N TYR A 84 -22.31 23.30 4.85
CA TYR A 84 -21.40 23.24 3.69
C TYR A 84 -19.95 23.46 4.13
N ASP A 85 -19.05 22.59 3.68
CA ASP A 85 -17.60 22.69 3.94
C ASP A 85 -16.84 23.09 2.67
N GLU A 86 -16.45 24.36 2.56
CA GLU A 86 -15.67 24.87 1.43
C GLU A 86 -14.33 24.15 1.22
N GLY A 87 -13.74 23.58 2.28
CA GLY A 87 -12.44 22.90 2.24
C GLY A 87 -12.49 21.42 1.87
N ALA A 88 -13.69 20.85 1.67
CA ALA A 88 -13.84 19.41 1.43
C ALA A 88 -13.12 18.91 0.17
N GLN A 89 -13.14 19.71 -0.90
CA GLN A 89 -12.48 19.35 -2.15
C GLN A 89 -10.96 19.38 -2.00
N ASP A 90 -10.41 20.41 -1.34
CA ASP A 90 -8.98 20.51 -1.05
C ASP A 90 -8.49 19.37 -0.14
N ALA A 91 -9.33 18.96 0.82
CA ALA A 91 -9.06 17.81 1.69
C ALA A 91 -9.09 16.47 0.93
N LEU A 92 -9.95 16.34 -0.09
CA LEU A 92 -9.95 15.19 -0.98
C LEU A 92 -8.71 15.17 -1.86
N ASP A 93 -8.37 16.28 -2.51
CA ASP A 93 -7.21 16.38 -3.38
C ASP A 93 -5.90 16.09 -2.60
N THR A 94 -5.82 16.56 -1.36
CA THR A 94 -4.70 16.25 -0.45
C THR A 94 -4.66 14.76 -0.09
N ALA A 95 -5.81 14.13 0.18
CA ALA A 95 -5.88 12.71 0.50
C ALA A 95 -5.54 11.82 -0.70
N VAL A 96 -5.97 12.19 -1.90
CA VAL A 96 -5.62 11.52 -3.17
C VAL A 96 -4.11 11.61 -3.39
N LYS A 97 -3.54 12.81 -3.26
CA LYS A 97 -2.09 12.98 -3.41
C LYS A 97 -1.30 12.16 -2.37
N ALA A 98 -1.76 12.11 -1.13
CA ALA A 98 -1.13 11.29 -0.08
C ALA A 98 -1.24 9.78 -0.37
N PHE A 99 -2.28 9.34 -1.07
CA PHE A 99 -2.41 7.97 -1.55
C PHE A 99 -1.49 7.67 -2.74
N ASP A 100 -1.40 8.58 -3.70
CA ASP A 100 -0.51 8.43 -4.86
C ASP A 100 0.98 8.44 -4.44
N ASP A 101 1.33 9.27 -3.45
CA ASP A 101 2.68 9.38 -2.88
C ASP A 101 2.96 8.29 -1.83
N LEU A 102 2.02 7.38 -1.55
CA LEU A 102 2.16 6.37 -0.50
C LEU A 102 3.28 5.38 -0.85
N HIS A 103 4.40 5.50 -0.14
CA HIS A 103 5.45 4.51 -0.16
C HIS A 103 5.36 3.59 1.06
N ILE A 104 5.04 2.31 0.84
CA ILE A 104 4.95 1.33 1.92
C ILE A 104 6.35 0.85 2.27
N SER A 105 6.85 1.23 3.45
CA SER A 105 8.22 0.94 3.90
C SER A 105 8.59 -0.55 3.86
N VAL A 106 7.61 -1.44 4.09
CA VAL A 106 7.82 -2.89 4.02
C VAL A 106 8.14 -3.37 2.61
N LEU A 107 7.56 -2.72 1.57
CA LEU A 107 7.87 -3.03 0.18
C LEU A 107 9.29 -2.59 -0.19
N GLY A 108 9.74 -1.43 0.31
CA GLY A 108 11.12 -0.98 0.16
C GLY A 108 12.12 -1.98 0.75
N LYS A 109 11.85 -2.47 1.97
CA LYS A 109 12.68 -3.50 2.62
C LYS A 109 12.71 -4.82 1.86
N VAL A 110 11.60 -5.22 1.21
CA VAL A 110 11.55 -6.44 0.40
C VAL A 110 12.28 -6.27 -0.92
N ALA A 111 12.14 -5.11 -1.57
CA ALA A 111 12.85 -4.79 -2.81
C ALA A 111 14.37 -4.85 -2.61
N ASP A 112 14.87 -4.31 -1.48
CA ASP A 112 16.28 -4.36 -1.09
C ASP A 112 16.82 -5.79 -0.85
N LEU A 113 15.93 -6.78 -0.71
CA LEU A 113 16.30 -8.18 -0.51
C LEU A 113 16.28 -8.99 -1.81
N MET A 114 15.74 -8.46 -2.92
CA MET A 114 15.65 -9.19 -4.20
C MET A 114 17.01 -9.56 -4.80
N ASP A 115 17.98 -8.65 -4.68
CA ASP A 115 19.33 -8.83 -5.23
C ASP A 115 20.33 -9.37 -4.19
N LYS A 116 19.89 -9.59 -2.94
CA LYS A 116 20.77 -10.09 -1.89
C LYS A 116 20.82 -11.62 -1.89
N PRO A 117 22.01 -12.22 -1.68
CA PRO A 117 22.09 -13.65 -1.53
C PRO A 117 21.23 -14.09 -0.34
N LEU A 118 20.60 -15.26 -0.48
CA LEU A 118 19.68 -15.83 0.51
C LEU A 118 20.29 -15.94 1.92
N SER A 119 21.62 -16.05 2.04
CA SER A 119 22.35 -16.02 3.32
C SER A 119 22.22 -14.71 4.11
N VAL A 120 21.73 -13.64 3.48
CA VAL A 120 21.53 -12.30 4.07
C VAL A 120 20.06 -12.08 4.48
N ILE A 121 19.15 -12.93 4.01
CA ILE A 121 17.73 -12.92 4.36
C ILE A 121 17.54 -13.84 5.57
N GLN A 122 17.98 -13.41 6.75
CA GLN A 122 17.75 -14.09 8.04
C GLN A 122 16.73 -13.33 8.88
#